data_AF-A0A6J7UJB1-F1
#
_entry.id   AF-A0A6J7UJB1-F1
#
_cell.length_a   1.000
_cell.length_b   1.000
_cell.length_c   1.000
_cell.angle_alpha   90.00
_cell.angle_beta   90.00
_cell.angle_gamma   90.00
#
_symmetry.space_group_name_H-M   'P 1'
#
loop_
_entity.id
_entity.type
_entity.pdbx_description
1 polymer ?
#
loop_
_entity_poly.entity_id
_entity_poly.type
_entity_poly.pdbx_seq_one_letter_code
_entity_poly.pdbx_strand_id
1 'polypeptide(L)'
;MITRGSKYFYGAAAVGLLMAFAYGMITGASNNGGLSEVLSTGGLVNSIVGPLTFGYKGWVGDQIGYSILLSFAGVMAVIGGFLTAFRDGDAESLIQIQGPGTNSDNADLRVVTPQGLSYWPIVGAFSFGLVLVGVAMSGLLVGIGCLGLVVVVVEWTVRAWSERATDDPETNRALRKKLMHPIEIPVAATVGAVAIVFLMSRILLAVSKTGAAIVIILVAVIVFGVAIFLSSRPHLKRSVLVGALLLGAVLLLAGGIAGGISGPRKAEHHSGTEEGISSIASLPPGAAASNESTSLDRLTVEY
;
A
#
# COMPACT_ATOMS: atom_id res chain seq x y z
N MET A 1 5.99 25.36 -25.76
CA MET A 1 4.66 25.62 -26.37
C MET A 1 3.61 24.91 -25.53
N ILE A 2 2.47 25.55 -25.24
CA ILE A 2 1.39 24.99 -24.40
C ILE A 2 0.50 24.09 -25.29
N THR A 3 0.40 22.81 -24.95
CA THR A 3 -0.40 21.80 -25.67
C THR A 3 -1.90 22.05 -25.53
N ARG A 4 -2.74 21.49 -26.42
CA ARG A 4 -4.21 21.64 -26.29
C ARG A 4 -4.73 21.08 -24.96
N GLY A 5 -4.19 19.93 -24.52
CA GLY A 5 -4.54 19.30 -23.25
C GLY A 5 -4.26 20.20 -22.03
N SER A 6 -3.05 20.76 -21.93
CA SER A 6 -2.68 21.62 -20.80
C SER A 6 -3.52 22.91 -20.71
N LYS A 7 -3.98 23.47 -21.85
CA LYS A 7 -4.86 24.65 -21.87
C LYS A 7 -6.19 24.40 -21.15
N TYR A 8 -6.78 23.22 -21.26
CA TYR A 8 -8.02 22.89 -20.56
C TYR A 8 -7.83 22.89 -19.05
N PHE A 9 -6.72 22.32 -18.57
CA PHE A 9 -6.42 22.27 -17.14
C PHE A 9 -6.05 23.65 -16.58
N TYR A 10 -5.28 24.46 -17.31
CA TYR A 10 -5.04 25.85 -16.91
C TYR A 10 -6.32 26.69 -16.95
N GLY A 11 -7.21 26.46 -17.92
CA GLY A 11 -8.53 27.10 -17.96
C GLY A 11 -9.39 26.72 -16.76
N ALA A 12 -9.47 25.43 -16.44
CA ALA A 12 -10.19 24.93 -15.26
C ALA A 12 -9.57 25.46 -13.95
N ALA A 13 -8.24 25.57 -13.88
CA ALA A 13 -7.55 26.17 -12.74
C ALA A 13 -7.89 27.65 -12.59
N ALA A 14 -7.86 28.42 -13.69
CA ALA A 14 -8.21 29.84 -13.67
C ALA A 14 -9.67 30.07 -13.25
N VAL A 15 -10.60 29.29 -13.81
CA VAL A 15 -12.02 29.32 -13.42
C VAL A 15 -12.18 28.92 -11.95
N GLY A 16 -11.49 27.86 -11.51
CA GLY A 16 -11.50 27.41 -10.12
C GLY A 16 -10.98 28.48 -9.15
N LEU A 17 -9.89 29.17 -9.48
CA LEU A 17 -9.35 30.28 -8.68
C LEU A 17 -10.33 31.46 -8.61
N LEU A 18 -10.93 31.84 -9.75
CA LEU A 18 -11.91 32.92 -9.78
C LEU A 18 -13.17 32.55 -8.97
N MET A 19 -13.62 31.31 -9.08
CA MET A 19 -14.76 30.81 -8.29
C MET A 19 -14.42 30.75 -6.80
N ALA A 20 -13.22 30.29 -6.42
CA ALA A 20 -12.77 30.29 -5.03
C ALA A 20 -12.72 31.73 -4.48
N PHE A 21 -12.15 32.66 -5.24
CA PHE A 21 -12.07 34.07 -4.86
C PHE A 21 -13.47 34.70 -4.69
N ALA A 22 -14.34 34.55 -5.69
CA ALA A 22 -15.71 35.07 -5.65
C ALA A 22 -16.52 34.44 -4.51
N TYR A 23 -16.40 33.12 -4.32
CA TYR A 23 -17.07 32.39 -3.24
C TYR A 23 -16.62 32.88 -1.86
N GLY A 24 -15.30 33.01 -1.65
CA GLY A 24 -14.73 33.52 -0.41
C GLY A 24 -15.15 34.96 -0.10
N MET A 25 -15.25 35.81 -1.13
CA MET A 25 -15.75 37.18 -1.01
C MET A 25 -17.25 37.23 -0.68
N ILE A 26 -18.08 36.47 -1.40
CA ILE A 26 -19.54 36.50 -1.24
C ILE A 26 -19.93 35.94 0.13
N THR A 27 -19.38 34.78 0.50
CA THR A 27 -19.64 34.18 1.82
C THR A 27 -19.03 35.03 2.93
N GLY A 28 -17.86 35.63 2.69
CA GLY A 28 -17.23 36.55 3.64
C GLY A 28 -18.07 37.79 3.90
N ALA A 29 -18.63 38.39 2.84
CA ALA A 29 -19.51 39.53 2.96
C ALA A 29 -20.84 39.17 3.63
N SER A 30 -21.41 38.00 3.31
CA SER A 30 -22.64 37.51 3.95
C SER A 30 -22.50 37.35 5.47
N ASN A 31 -21.33 36.93 5.95
CA ASN A 31 -21.07 36.77 7.38
C ASN A 31 -20.83 38.11 8.10
N ASN A 32 -20.67 39.21 7.37
CA ASN A 32 -20.35 40.54 7.88
C ASN A 32 -21.43 41.58 7.50
N GLY A 33 -22.71 41.20 7.54
CA GLY A 33 -23.83 42.13 7.28
C GLY A 33 -24.29 42.22 5.82
N GLY A 34 -23.67 41.45 4.93
CA GLY A 34 -24.01 41.40 3.51
C GLY A 34 -23.19 42.36 2.65
N LEU A 35 -23.30 42.21 1.32
CA LEU A 35 -22.45 42.93 0.37
C LEU A 35 -22.60 44.46 0.48
N SER A 36 -23.83 44.95 0.69
CA SER A 36 -24.13 46.37 0.80
C SER A 36 -23.49 47.05 2.01
N GLU A 37 -23.43 46.35 3.14
CA GLU A 37 -22.85 46.87 4.39
C GLU A 37 -21.32 46.86 4.34
N VAL A 38 -20.73 45.83 3.74
CA VAL A 38 -19.29 45.73 3.51
C VAL A 38 -18.79 46.82 2.55
N LEU A 39 -19.61 47.18 1.55
CA LEU A 39 -19.32 48.26 0.59
C LEU A 39 -19.41 49.65 1.24
N SER A 40 -20.35 49.89 2.16
CA SER A 40 -20.52 51.19 2.82
C SER A 40 -19.53 51.44 3.96
N THR A 41 -19.12 50.38 4.66
CA THR A 41 -18.31 50.47 5.89
C THR A 41 -16.80 50.36 5.62
N GLY A 42 -16.39 50.23 4.35
CA GLY A 42 -14.97 50.07 3.98
C GLY A 42 -14.40 48.67 4.25
N GLY A 43 -15.25 47.68 4.52
CA GLY A 43 -14.85 46.29 4.72
C GLY A 43 -14.39 45.57 3.43
N LEU A 44 -14.56 46.20 2.28
CA LEU A 44 -14.22 45.65 0.96
C LEU A 44 -12.76 45.18 0.88
N VAL A 45 -11.83 45.94 1.46
CA VAL A 45 -10.39 45.60 1.44
C VAL A 45 -10.16 44.26 2.15
N ASN A 46 -10.73 44.05 3.32
CA ASN A 46 -10.58 42.80 4.06
C ASN A 46 -11.30 41.63 3.39
N SER A 47 -12.40 41.90 2.67
CA SER A 47 -13.12 40.90 1.87
C SER A 47 -12.35 40.45 0.62
N ILE A 48 -11.52 41.33 0.04
CA ILE A 48 -10.66 41.01 -1.11
C ILE A 48 -9.36 40.36 -0.64
N VAL A 49 -8.71 40.94 0.38
CA VAL A 49 -7.40 40.48 0.86
C VAL A 49 -7.51 39.12 1.55
N GLY A 50 -8.66 38.80 2.17
CA GLY A 50 -8.90 37.50 2.80
C GLY A 50 -8.70 36.32 1.84
N PRO A 51 -9.52 36.18 0.78
CA PRO A 51 -9.37 35.10 -0.20
C PRO A 51 -8.05 35.14 -0.98
N LEU A 52 -7.39 36.29 -1.09
CA LEU A 52 -6.11 36.43 -1.81
C LEU A 52 -4.91 35.98 -0.95
N THR A 53 -5.03 36.08 0.37
CA THR A 53 -4.01 35.66 1.33
C THR A 53 -4.34 34.33 2.01
N PHE A 54 -5.27 33.55 1.46
CA PHE A 54 -5.75 32.28 2.03
C PHE A 54 -6.30 32.42 3.47
N GLY A 55 -6.83 33.59 3.81
CA GLY A 55 -7.34 33.91 5.15
C GLY A 55 -6.28 34.40 6.13
N TYR A 56 -5.03 34.62 5.71
CA TYR A 56 -3.99 35.18 6.58
C TYR A 56 -4.24 36.64 6.96
N LYS A 57 -4.74 37.46 6.02
CA LYS A 57 -5.07 38.87 6.26
C LYS A 57 -6.46 39.18 5.68
N GLY A 58 -7.40 39.54 6.54
CA GLY A 58 -8.81 39.71 6.17
C GLY A 58 -9.63 38.45 6.49
N TRP A 59 -10.85 38.36 5.93
CA TRP A 59 -11.77 37.26 6.22
C TRP A 59 -12.10 36.45 4.97
N VAL A 60 -12.22 35.14 5.16
CA VAL A 60 -12.77 34.20 4.17
C VAL A 60 -14.03 33.64 4.81
N GLY A 61 -15.17 33.73 4.13
CA GLY A 61 -16.47 33.34 4.69
C GLY A 61 -16.57 31.87 5.06
N ASP A 62 -17.10 31.04 4.17
CA ASP A 62 -17.10 29.59 4.39
C ASP A 62 -15.75 29.00 3.98
N GLN A 63 -14.98 28.56 4.98
CA GLN A 63 -13.65 27.98 4.79
C GLN A 63 -13.72 26.62 4.08
N ILE A 64 -14.80 25.85 4.25
CA ILE A 64 -14.92 24.51 3.67
C ILE A 64 -15.12 24.64 2.16
N GLY A 65 -16.14 25.39 1.71
CA GLY A 65 -16.37 25.61 0.28
C GLY A 65 -15.20 26.32 -0.40
N TYR A 66 -14.59 27.32 0.26
CA TYR A 66 -13.42 28.01 -0.26
C TYR A 66 -12.22 27.06 -0.44
N SER A 67 -11.89 26.26 0.58
CA SER A 67 -10.73 25.35 0.51
C SER A 67 -10.91 24.24 -0.53
N ILE A 68 -12.14 23.76 -0.75
CA ILE A 68 -12.45 22.80 -1.82
C ILE A 68 -12.19 23.40 -3.20
N LEU A 69 -12.73 24.60 -3.47
CA LEU A 69 -12.54 25.28 -4.75
C LEU A 69 -11.07 25.63 -5.00
N LEU A 70 -10.38 26.06 -3.95
CA LEU A 70 -8.95 26.36 -4.02
C LEU A 70 -8.12 25.09 -4.29
N SER A 71 -8.45 23.98 -3.62
CA SER A 71 -7.78 22.69 -3.82
C SER A 71 -8.02 22.17 -5.24
N PHE A 72 -9.25 22.27 -5.74
CA PHE A 72 -9.57 21.95 -7.13
C PHE A 72 -8.71 22.76 -8.09
N ALA A 73 -8.63 24.07 -7.90
CA ALA A 73 -7.82 24.95 -8.73
C ALA A 73 -6.32 24.61 -8.67
N GLY A 74 -5.80 24.30 -7.48
CA GLY A 74 -4.44 23.84 -7.27
C GLY A 74 -4.14 22.52 -7.98
N VAL A 75 -5.03 21.53 -7.85
CA VAL A 75 -4.90 20.23 -8.54
C VAL A 75 -4.90 20.43 -10.06
N MET A 76 -5.82 21.24 -10.59
CA MET A 76 -5.89 21.54 -12.02
C MET A 76 -4.62 22.27 -12.51
N ALA A 77 -4.07 23.20 -11.73
CA ALA A 77 -2.83 23.89 -12.05
C ALA A 77 -1.63 22.92 -12.07
N VAL A 78 -1.54 22.01 -11.09
CA VAL A 78 -0.49 20.99 -11.03
C VAL A 78 -0.59 20.03 -12.22
N ILE A 79 -1.79 19.55 -12.56
CA ILE A 79 -2.00 18.69 -13.73
C ILE A 79 -1.64 19.43 -15.02
N GLY A 80 -2.07 20.69 -15.18
CA GLY A 80 -1.69 21.53 -16.32
C GLY A 80 -0.17 21.73 -16.44
N GLY A 81 0.50 21.95 -15.30
CA GLY A 81 1.95 22.02 -15.18
C GLY A 81 2.64 20.74 -15.62
N PHE A 82 2.18 19.60 -15.11
CA PHE A 82 2.72 18.28 -15.46
C PHE A 82 2.58 17.98 -16.96
N LEU A 83 1.42 18.26 -17.54
CA LEU A 83 1.20 18.09 -18.99
C LEU A 83 2.03 19.05 -19.85
N THR A 84 2.41 20.20 -19.30
CA THR A 84 3.33 21.13 -19.98
C THR A 84 4.78 20.62 -19.90
N ALA A 85 5.16 20.07 -18.74
CA ALA A 85 6.51 19.55 -18.49
C ALA A 85 6.80 18.26 -19.29
N PHE A 86 5.83 17.34 -19.38
CA PHE A 86 5.96 16.06 -20.07
C PHE A 86 5.28 16.02 -21.44
N ARG A 87 5.28 17.17 -22.15
CA ARG A 87 4.59 17.34 -23.44
C ARG A 87 5.19 16.56 -24.61
N ASP A 88 6.34 15.92 -24.41
CA ASP A 88 7.12 15.27 -25.48
C ASP A 88 6.41 14.05 -26.11
N GLY A 89 5.29 13.61 -25.52
CA GLY A 89 4.44 12.54 -26.07
C GLY A 89 3.19 13.02 -26.85
N ASP A 90 3.04 14.33 -27.11
CA ASP A 90 1.85 14.85 -27.82
C ASP A 90 1.97 14.61 -29.34
N ALA A 91 0.91 14.07 -29.96
CA ALA A 91 0.87 13.76 -31.39
C ALA A 91 1.18 14.99 -32.25
N GLU A 92 0.72 16.17 -31.83
CA GLU A 92 0.95 17.44 -32.54
C GLU A 92 2.43 17.89 -32.45
N SER A 93 3.14 17.53 -31.38
CA SER A 93 4.57 17.81 -31.24
C SER A 93 5.42 16.88 -32.11
N LEU A 94 5.03 15.61 -32.24
CA LEU A 94 5.68 14.64 -33.11
C LEU A 94 5.53 15.02 -34.59
N ILE A 95 4.34 15.49 -34.98
CA ILE A 95 4.06 16.00 -36.33
C ILE A 95 5.01 17.16 -36.69
N GLN A 96 5.25 18.08 -35.75
CA GLN A 96 6.15 19.23 -35.99
C GLN A 96 7.62 18.81 -36.15
N ILE A 97 8.05 17.75 -35.46
CA ILE A 97 9.42 17.22 -35.56
C ILE A 97 9.64 16.48 -36.88
N GLN A 98 8.62 15.77 -37.39
CA GLN A 98 8.70 15.02 -38.64
C GLN A 98 8.89 15.90 -39.89
N GLY A 99 8.44 17.17 -39.81
CA GLY A 99 8.75 18.21 -40.80
C GLY A 99 7.54 18.71 -41.61
N PRO A 100 7.77 19.68 -42.51
CA PRO A 100 6.71 20.29 -43.32
C PRO A 100 6.05 19.27 -44.25
N GLY A 101 4.72 19.14 -44.19
CA GLY A 101 3.93 18.19 -44.99
C GLY A 101 3.44 16.96 -44.22
N THR A 102 3.83 16.80 -42.96
CA THR A 102 3.25 15.83 -42.03
C THR A 102 2.02 16.44 -41.34
N ASN A 103 0.91 15.71 -41.36
CA ASN A 103 -0.37 16.02 -40.72
C ASN A 103 -0.81 14.82 -39.86
N SER A 104 -1.94 14.92 -39.17
CA SER A 104 -2.50 13.85 -38.34
C SER A 104 -2.67 12.51 -39.06
N ASP A 105 -2.86 12.55 -40.38
CA ASP A 105 -3.25 11.38 -41.18
C ASP A 105 -2.04 10.59 -41.69
N ASN A 106 -0.87 11.22 -41.77
CA ASN A 106 0.37 10.64 -42.28
C ASN A 106 1.53 10.75 -41.26
N ALA A 107 1.23 11.12 -40.02
CA ALA A 107 2.18 11.09 -38.93
C ALA A 107 2.48 9.64 -38.52
N ASP A 108 3.77 9.29 -38.43
CA ASP A 108 4.21 8.05 -37.79
C ASP A 108 4.06 8.22 -36.27
N LEU A 109 2.82 8.13 -35.80
CA LEU A 109 2.53 8.01 -34.38
C LEU A 109 3.00 6.61 -33.99
N ARG A 110 4.20 6.52 -33.42
CA ARG A 110 4.75 5.28 -32.83
C ARG A 110 3.88 4.85 -31.65
N VAL A 111 2.68 4.36 -31.95
CA VAL A 111 1.73 3.83 -30.99
C VAL A 111 2.27 2.46 -30.60
N VAL A 112 3.00 2.44 -29.48
CA VAL A 112 3.36 1.20 -28.82
C VAL A 112 2.06 0.48 -28.48
N THR A 113 1.75 -0.58 -29.21
CA THR A 113 0.58 -1.41 -28.94
C THR A 113 0.75 -2.05 -27.56
N PRO A 114 -0.25 -2.00 -26.65
CA PRO A 114 -0.15 -2.62 -25.34
C PRO A 114 0.19 -4.11 -25.48
N GLN A 115 1.36 -4.50 -24.97
CA GLN A 115 1.85 -5.87 -25.13
C GLN A 115 1.40 -6.74 -23.93
N GLY A 116 0.32 -7.50 -24.13
CA GLY A 116 -0.11 -8.58 -23.24
C GLY A 116 -0.94 -8.16 -22.02
N LEU A 117 -1.55 -9.15 -21.35
CA LEU A 117 -2.38 -8.95 -20.18
C LEU A 117 -1.54 -8.51 -18.96
N SER A 118 -1.99 -7.47 -18.25
CA SER A 118 -1.36 -7.01 -17.01
C SER A 118 -2.13 -7.52 -15.81
N TYR A 119 -1.47 -8.31 -14.96
CA TYR A 119 -2.06 -8.86 -13.73
C TYR A 119 -1.94 -7.90 -12.53
N TRP A 120 -1.04 -6.93 -12.62
CA TRP A 120 -0.78 -5.92 -11.58
C TRP A 120 -1.98 -5.05 -11.15
N PRO A 121 -2.94 -4.64 -12.02
CA PRO A 121 -4.14 -3.93 -11.56
C PRO A 121 -4.95 -4.75 -10.55
N ILE A 122 -5.03 -6.07 -10.76
CA ILE A 122 -5.74 -6.97 -9.85
C ILE A 122 -5.00 -7.02 -8.51
N VAL A 123 -3.68 -7.18 -8.54
CA VAL A 123 -2.84 -7.15 -7.32
C VAL A 123 -2.97 -5.82 -6.58
N GLY A 124 -3.01 -4.70 -7.30
CA GLY A 124 -3.25 -3.36 -6.76
C GLY A 124 -4.61 -3.24 -6.07
N ALA A 125 -5.68 -3.73 -6.71
CA ALA A 125 -7.03 -3.73 -6.14
C ALA A 125 -7.10 -4.55 -4.84
N PHE A 126 -6.49 -5.75 -4.82
CA PHE A 126 -6.41 -6.56 -3.59
C PHE A 126 -5.58 -5.88 -2.49
N SER A 127 -4.46 -5.26 -2.84
CA SER A 127 -3.61 -4.54 -1.89
C SER A 127 -4.34 -3.35 -1.28
N PHE A 128 -5.08 -2.59 -2.10
CA PHE A 128 -5.94 -1.50 -1.64
C PHE A 128 -7.07 -2.01 -0.74
N GLY A 129 -7.73 -3.11 -1.13
CA GLY A 129 -8.74 -3.77 -0.28
C GLY A 129 -8.17 -4.19 1.08
N LEU A 130 -6.93 -4.68 1.11
CA LEU A 130 -6.26 -5.04 2.35
C LEU A 130 -5.98 -3.83 3.26
N VAL A 131 -5.62 -2.68 2.67
CA VAL A 131 -5.49 -1.43 3.43
C VAL A 131 -6.84 -1.03 4.03
N LEU A 132 -7.91 -1.02 3.23
CA LEU A 132 -9.25 -0.64 3.70
C LEU A 132 -9.74 -1.54 4.85
N VAL A 133 -9.59 -2.86 4.71
CA VAL A 133 -9.93 -3.82 5.77
C VAL A 133 -8.99 -3.66 6.97
N GLY A 134 -7.71 -3.39 6.72
CA GLY A 134 -6.70 -3.23 7.76
C GLY A 134 -6.96 -2.04 8.66
N VAL A 135 -7.44 -0.92 8.11
CA VAL A 135 -7.78 0.29 8.88
C VAL A 135 -8.81 -0.03 9.99
N ALA A 136 -9.73 -0.96 9.74
CA ALA A 136 -10.74 -1.37 10.72
C ALA A 136 -10.27 -2.50 11.68
N MET A 137 -9.35 -3.37 11.23
CA MET A 137 -9.04 -4.64 11.91
C MET A 137 -7.68 -4.65 12.62
N SER A 138 -6.60 -4.24 11.93
CA SER A 138 -5.25 -4.28 12.49
C SER A 138 -4.24 -3.48 11.66
N GLY A 139 -3.31 -2.79 12.33
CA GLY A 139 -2.22 -2.06 11.66
C GLY A 139 -1.29 -2.95 10.81
N LEU A 140 -1.18 -4.24 11.14
CA LEU A 140 -0.39 -5.20 10.35
C LEU A 140 -0.96 -5.35 8.92
N LEU A 141 -2.28 -5.48 8.78
CA LEU A 141 -2.94 -5.58 7.47
C LEU A 141 -2.76 -4.30 6.65
N VAL A 142 -2.77 -3.13 7.30
CA VAL A 142 -2.45 -1.85 6.66
C VAL A 142 -1.02 -1.86 6.14
N GLY A 143 -0.05 -2.28 6.98
CA GLY A 143 1.36 -2.36 6.58
C GLY A 143 1.60 -3.26 5.37
N ILE A 144 1.00 -4.46 5.36
CA ILE A 144 1.09 -5.41 4.24
C ILE A 144 0.42 -4.83 2.98
N GLY A 145 -0.76 -4.21 3.12
CA GLY A 145 -1.47 -3.60 2.01
C GLY A 145 -0.70 -2.44 1.38
N CYS A 146 -0.12 -1.55 2.21
CA CYS A 146 0.73 -0.46 1.76
C CYS A 146 1.98 -0.97 1.05
N LEU A 147 2.64 -2.01 1.59
CA LEU A 147 3.78 -2.65 0.93
C LEU A 147 3.39 -3.17 -0.46
N GLY A 148 2.23 -3.84 -0.57
CA GLY A 148 1.70 -4.32 -1.85
C GLY A 148 1.45 -3.18 -2.84
N LEU A 149 0.88 -2.07 -2.40
CA LEU A 149 0.67 -0.88 -3.24
C LEU A 149 2.00 -0.28 -3.73
N VAL A 150 3.00 -0.18 -2.86
CA VAL A 150 4.34 0.28 -3.25
C VAL A 150 4.94 -0.61 -4.33
N VAL A 151 4.87 -1.93 -4.16
CA VAL A 151 5.35 -2.90 -5.16
C VAL A 151 4.60 -2.71 -6.49
N VAL A 152 3.27 -2.59 -6.46
CA VAL A 152 2.46 -2.39 -7.68
C VAL A 152 2.85 -1.10 -8.39
N VAL A 153 3.05 0.00 -7.67
CA VAL A 153 3.45 1.29 -8.25
C VAL A 153 4.82 1.17 -8.91
N VAL A 154 5.81 0.57 -8.23
CA VAL A 154 7.16 0.36 -8.79
C VAL A 154 7.09 -0.51 -10.05
N GLU A 155 6.38 -1.64 -9.98
CA GLU A 155 6.26 -2.60 -11.07
C GLU A 155 5.54 -2.02 -12.30
N TRP A 156 4.45 -1.29 -12.07
CA TRP A 156 3.76 -0.57 -13.13
C TRP A 156 4.63 0.51 -13.75
N THR A 157 5.39 1.25 -12.95
CA THR A 157 6.28 2.31 -13.45
C THR A 157 7.39 1.71 -14.31
N VAL A 158 8.08 0.69 -13.82
CA VAL A 158 9.17 0.03 -14.56
C VAL A 158 8.63 -0.65 -15.82
N ARG A 159 7.44 -1.26 -15.77
CA ARG A 159 6.79 -1.81 -16.96
C ARG A 159 6.50 -0.73 -17.99
N ALA A 160 5.83 0.36 -17.60
CA ALA A 160 5.45 1.46 -18.48
C ALA A 160 6.67 2.15 -19.10
N TRP A 161 7.78 2.25 -18.35
CA TRP A 161 9.07 2.71 -18.87
C TRP A 161 9.67 1.70 -19.85
N SER A 162 9.75 0.42 -19.47
CA SER A 162 10.38 -0.62 -20.29
C SER A 162 9.68 -0.81 -21.64
N GLU A 163 8.35 -0.70 -21.69
CA GLU A 163 7.57 -0.79 -22.92
C GLU A 163 7.90 0.33 -23.92
N ARG A 164 8.52 1.43 -23.46
CA ARG A 164 8.87 2.61 -24.26
C ARG A 164 10.39 2.81 -24.40
N ALA A 165 11.20 1.89 -23.89
CA ALA A 165 12.65 2.08 -23.81
C ALA A 165 13.33 2.00 -25.19
N THR A 166 12.82 1.16 -26.11
CA THR A 166 13.33 0.97 -27.48
C THR A 166 12.16 0.62 -28.42
N ASP A 167 12.36 0.73 -29.73
CA ASP A 167 11.37 0.38 -30.75
C ASP A 167 11.12 -1.14 -30.88
N ASP A 168 12.03 -1.98 -30.36
CA ASP A 168 11.90 -3.43 -30.39
C ASP A 168 11.26 -3.99 -29.09
N PRO A 169 10.06 -4.61 -29.17
CA PRO A 169 9.38 -5.17 -28.01
C PRO A 169 10.11 -6.35 -27.36
N GLU A 170 10.94 -7.10 -28.10
CA GLU A 170 11.69 -8.23 -27.52
C GLU A 170 12.83 -7.73 -26.62
N THR A 171 13.60 -6.75 -27.10
CA THR A 171 14.65 -6.07 -26.33
C THR A 171 14.10 -5.42 -25.06
N ASN A 172 12.95 -4.74 -25.16
CA ASN A 172 12.27 -4.12 -24.01
C ASN A 172 11.93 -5.12 -22.90
N ARG A 173 11.46 -6.33 -23.28
CA ARG A 173 11.18 -7.41 -22.32
C ARG A 173 12.45 -7.93 -21.67
N ALA A 174 13.51 -8.13 -22.45
CA ALA A 174 14.78 -8.58 -21.94
C ALA A 174 15.37 -7.56 -20.94
N LEU A 175 15.23 -6.27 -21.23
CA LEU A 175 15.67 -5.17 -20.37
C LEU A 175 14.89 -5.15 -19.04
N ARG A 176 13.55 -5.19 -19.09
CA ARG A 176 12.72 -5.29 -17.88
C ARG A 176 13.10 -6.51 -17.05
N LYS A 177 13.20 -7.68 -17.71
CA LYS A 177 13.53 -8.94 -17.06
C LYS A 177 14.88 -8.85 -16.33
N LYS A 178 15.90 -8.30 -16.98
CA LYS A 178 17.24 -8.14 -16.42
C LYS A 178 17.26 -7.19 -15.23
N LEU A 179 16.47 -6.12 -15.26
CA LEU A 179 16.38 -5.14 -14.18
C LEU A 179 15.52 -5.61 -13.00
N MET A 180 14.37 -6.22 -13.27
CA MET A 180 13.36 -6.55 -12.26
C MET A 180 13.52 -7.95 -11.67
N HIS A 181 13.93 -8.97 -12.42
CA HIS A 181 14.06 -10.33 -11.85
C HIS A 181 14.92 -10.39 -10.57
N PRO A 182 16.05 -9.67 -10.43
CA PRO A 182 16.85 -9.70 -9.22
C PRO A 182 16.12 -9.20 -7.97
N ILE A 183 15.08 -8.37 -8.13
CA ILE A 183 14.32 -7.77 -7.04
C ILE A 183 12.94 -8.46 -6.91
N GLU A 184 12.27 -8.72 -8.01
CA GLU A 184 10.99 -9.43 -8.08
C GLU A 184 11.04 -10.79 -7.39
N ILE A 185 12.07 -11.59 -7.67
CA ILE A 185 12.19 -12.95 -7.14
C ILE A 185 12.30 -12.93 -5.60
N PRO A 186 13.22 -12.19 -4.97
CA PRO A 186 13.31 -12.16 -3.51
C PRO A 186 12.10 -11.47 -2.86
N VAL A 187 11.54 -10.42 -3.46
CA VAL A 187 10.34 -9.76 -2.93
C VAL A 187 9.15 -10.70 -2.97
N ALA A 188 8.90 -11.36 -4.10
CA ALA A 188 7.81 -12.34 -4.25
C ALA A 188 7.99 -13.52 -3.29
N ALA A 189 9.23 -14.02 -3.12
CA ALA A 189 9.54 -15.07 -2.16
C ALA A 189 9.24 -14.63 -0.71
N THR A 190 9.64 -13.42 -0.34
CA THR A 190 9.42 -12.86 1.00
C THR A 190 7.93 -12.65 1.28
N VAL A 191 7.20 -12.03 0.35
CA VAL A 191 5.75 -11.82 0.47
C VAL A 191 5.01 -13.16 0.56
N GLY A 192 5.39 -14.13 -0.28
CA GLY A 192 4.84 -15.48 -0.23
C GLY A 192 5.09 -16.17 1.11
N ALA A 193 6.31 -16.09 1.65
CA ALA A 193 6.66 -16.65 2.95
C ALA A 193 5.87 -15.99 4.10
N VAL A 194 5.81 -14.65 4.13
CA VAL A 194 5.04 -13.90 5.13
C VAL A 194 3.56 -14.27 5.08
N ALA A 195 2.98 -14.38 3.88
CA ALA A 195 1.59 -14.78 3.72
C ALA A 195 1.34 -16.19 4.26
N ILE A 196 2.23 -17.15 3.97
CA ILE A 196 2.13 -18.52 4.48
C ILE A 196 2.21 -18.54 6.02
N VAL A 197 3.20 -17.85 6.60
CA VAL A 197 3.37 -17.77 8.06
C VAL A 197 2.15 -17.14 8.73
N PHE A 198 1.61 -16.06 8.16
CA PHE A 198 0.43 -15.39 8.67
C PHE A 198 -0.82 -16.27 8.64
N LEU A 199 -1.09 -16.95 7.51
CA LEU A 199 -2.22 -17.87 7.38
C LEU A 199 -2.08 -19.07 8.32
N MET A 200 -0.87 -19.62 8.45
CA MET A 200 -0.59 -20.69 9.39
C MET A 200 -0.83 -20.26 10.83
N SER A 201 -0.38 -19.06 11.22
CA SER A 201 -0.65 -18.47 12.54
C SER A 201 -2.14 -18.40 12.83
N ARG A 202 -2.95 -17.98 11.85
CA ARG A 202 -4.41 -17.92 11.96
C ARG A 202 -5.06 -19.31 12.08
N ILE A 203 -4.59 -20.29 11.32
CA ILE A 203 -5.09 -21.67 11.39
C ILE A 203 -4.78 -22.27 12.77
N LEU A 204 -3.53 -22.16 13.24
CA LEU A 204 -3.10 -22.75 14.51
C LEU A 204 -3.80 -22.12 15.72
N LEU A 205 -4.10 -20.82 15.66
CA LEU A 205 -4.88 -20.14 16.70
C LEU A 205 -6.32 -20.65 16.80
N ALA A 206 -6.89 -21.08 15.68
CA ALA A 206 -8.28 -21.52 15.62
C ALA A 206 -8.49 -22.98 16.01
N VAL A 207 -7.46 -23.82 15.85
CA VAL A 207 -7.59 -25.26 16.05
C VAL A 207 -7.51 -25.64 17.54
N SER A 208 -8.34 -26.58 17.98
CA SER A 208 -8.41 -27.07 19.36
C SER A 208 -7.17 -27.91 19.75
N LYS A 209 -6.79 -27.94 21.05
CA LYS A 209 -5.64 -28.74 21.55
C LYS A 209 -5.70 -30.21 21.06
N THR A 210 -6.90 -30.78 20.98
CA THR A 210 -7.11 -32.18 20.55
C THR A 210 -7.24 -32.32 19.02
N GLY A 211 -7.66 -31.28 18.31
CA GLY A 211 -7.75 -31.27 16.84
C GLY A 211 -6.45 -30.87 16.12
N ALA A 212 -5.53 -30.19 16.82
CA ALA A 212 -4.29 -29.66 16.25
C ALA A 212 -3.39 -30.75 15.68
N ALA A 213 -3.18 -31.83 16.43
CA ALA A 213 -2.37 -32.94 15.98
C ALA A 213 -2.91 -33.55 14.67
N ILE A 214 -4.22 -33.77 14.59
CA ILE A 214 -4.85 -34.37 13.40
C ILE A 214 -4.74 -33.44 12.18
N VAL A 215 -4.98 -32.13 12.36
CA VAL A 215 -4.85 -31.14 11.28
C VAL A 215 -3.41 -31.03 10.82
N ILE A 216 -2.44 -30.98 11.74
CA ILE A 216 -1.01 -30.93 11.42
C ILE A 216 -0.58 -32.18 10.66
N ILE A 217 -0.99 -33.37 11.12
CA ILE A 217 -0.69 -34.63 10.44
C ILE A 217 -1.31 -34.65 9.03
N LEU A 218 -2.58 -34.24 8.89
CA LEU A 218 -3.24 -34.19 7.59
C LEU A 218 -2.52 -33.25 6.61
N VAL A 219 -2.17 -32.04 7.07
CA VAL A 219 -1.42 -31.06 6.27
C VAL A 219 -0.04 -31.61 5.90
N ALA A 220 0.66 -32.23 6.85
CA ALA A 220 1.95 -32.85 6.59
C ALA A 220 1.86 -33.95 5.53
N VAL A 221 0.85 -34.84 5.61
CA VAL A 221 0.61 -35.88 4.59
C VAL A 221 0.32 -35.26 3.22
N ILE A 222 -0.49 -34.21 3.15
CA ILE A 222 -0.79 -33.52 1.89
C ILE A 222 0.49 -32.90 1.29
N VAL A 223 1.24 -32.14 2.08
CA VAL A 223 2.48 -31.50 1.63
C VAL A 223 3.50 -32.55 1.18
N PHE A 224 3.66 -33.62 1.94
CA PHE A 224 4.59 -34.71 1.62
C PHE A 224 4.15 -35.48 0.37
N GLY A 225 2.85 -35.74 0.23
CA GLY A 225 2.28 -36.35 -0.97
C GLY A 225 2.48 -35.50 -2.22
N VAL A 226 2.27 -34.18 -2.13
CA VAL A 226 2.55 -33.24 -3.22
C VAL A 226 4.04 -33.20 -3.56
N ALA A 227 4.92 -33.20 -2.54
CA ALA A 227 6.37 -33.23 -2.73
C ALA A 227 6.85 -34.50 -3.43
N ILE A 228 6.35 -35.67 -3.02
CA ILE A 228 6.64 -36.96 -3.69
C ILE A 228 6.12 -36.93 -5.13
N PHE A 229 4.91 -36.43 -5.35
CA PHE A 229 4.32 -36.34 -6.69
C PHE A 229 5.13 -35.43 -7.63
N LEU A 230 5.57 -34.26 -7.14
CA LEU A 230 6.46 -33.36 -7.86
C LEU A 230 7.83 -34.00 -8.12
N SER A 231 8.41 -34.66 -7.12
CA SER A 231 9.72 -35.31 -7.22
C SER A 231 9.74 -36.49 -8.19
N SER A 232 8.63 -37.20 -8.31
CA SER A 232 8.52 -38.40 -9.17
C SER A 232 8.39 -38.06 -10.66
N ARG A 233 8.19 -36.78 -11.02
CA ARG A 233 7.96 -36.33 -12.40
C ARG A 233 8.94 -35.20 -12.76
N PRO A 234 10.16 -35.52 -13.25
CA PRO A 234 11.17 -34.50 -13.60
C PRO A 234 10.82 -33.59 -14.79
N HIS A 235 9.76 -33.90 -15.56
CA HIS A 235 9.32 -33.13 -16.74
C HIS A 235 7.94 -32.47 -16.57
N LEU A 236 7.56 -32.09 -15.35
CA LEU A 236 6.27 -31.44 -15.14
C LEU A 236 6.16 -30.14 -15.95
N LYS A 237 5.10 -30.06 -16.76
CA LYS A 237 4.73 -28.82 -17.45
C LYS A 237 4.51 -27.73 -16.38
N ARG A 238 5.04 -26.53 -16.63
CA ARG A 238 4.93 -25.36 -15.72
C ARG A 238 3.51 -25.14 -15.20
N SER A 239 2.49 -25.41 -16.02
CA SER A 239 1.08 -25.30 -15.65
C SER A 239 0.65 -26.24 -14.52
N VAL A 240 1.22 -27.45 -14.41
CA VAL A 240 0.92 -28.39 -13.32
C VAL A 240 1.50 -27.89 -12.00
N LEU A 241 2.72 -27.36 -12.03
CA LEU A 241 3.36 -26.77 -10.85
C LEU A 241 2.58 -25.55 -10.35
N VAL A 242 2.16 -24.68 -11.28
CA VAL A 242 1.31 -23.53 -10.97
C VAL A 242 -0.05 -23.98 -10.44
N GLY A 243 -0.68 -24.99 -11.03
CA GLY A 243 -1.96 -25.52 -10.57
C GLY A 243 -1.89 -26.09 -9.15
N ALA A 244 -0.86 -26.86 -8.83
CA ALA A 244 -0.64 -27.39 -7.49
C ALA A 244 -0.40 -26.27 -6.46
N LEU A 245 0.41 -25.27 -6.82
CA LEU A 245 0.68 -24.11 -5.96
C LEU A 245 -0.59 -23.29 -5.69
N LEU A 246 -1.39 -23.03 -6.74
CA LEU A 246 -2.65 -22.31 -6.61
C LEU A 246 -3.66 -23.06 -5.75
N LEU A 247 -3.79 -24.38 -5.94
CA LEU A 247 -4.65 -25.22 -5.11
C LEU A 247 -4.22 -25.15 -3.63
N GLY A 248 -2.92 -25.28 -3.37
CA GLY A 248 -2.37 -25.15 -2.02
C GLY A 248 -2.66 -23.78 -1.41
N ALA A 249 -2.47 -22.69 -2.16
CA ALA A 249 -2.77 -21.34 -1.73
C ALA A 249 -4.25 -21.14 -1.39
N VAL A 250 -5.16 -21.67 -2.21
CA VAL A 250 -6.61 -21.61 -1.98
C VAL A 250 -7.00 -22.35 -0.69
N LEU A 251 -6.46 -23.55 -0.47
CA LEU A 251 -6.71 -24.31 0.76
C LEU A 251 -6.19 -23.58 2.01
N LEU A 252 -4.99 -22.99 1.91
CA LEU A 252 -4.39 -22.18 2.97
C LEU A 252 -5.24 -20.94 3.29
N LEU A 253 -5.74 -20.25 2.26
CA LEU A 253 -6.63 -19.11 2.41
C LEU A 253 -7.96 -19.51 3.07
N ALA A 254 -8.60 -20.57 2.60
CA ALA A 254 -9.85 -21.07 3.17
C ALA A 254 -9.69 -21.46 4.65
N GLY A 255 -8.60 -22.16 4.98
CA GLY A 255 -8.25 -22.50 6.36
C GLY A 255 -7.98 -21.28 7.23
N GLY A 256 -7.23 -20.29 6.71
CA GLY A 256 -6.94 -19.04 7.43
C GLY A 256 -8.18 -18.20 7.71
N ILE A 257 -9.10 -18.09 6.74
CA ILE A 257 -10.36 -17.37 6.90
C ILE A 257 -11.27 -18.07 7.92
N ALA A 258 -11.46 -19.38 7.78
CA ALA A 258 -12.24 -20.18 8.74
C ALA A 258 -11.66 -20.09 10.16
N GLY A 259 -10.32 -20.07 10.25
CA GLY A 259 -9.63 -19.89 11.51
C GLY A 259 -9.79 -18.48 12.10
N GLY A 260 -9.82 -17.45 11.26
CA GLY A 260 -10.04 -16.06 11.70
C GLY A 260 -11.44 -15.79 12.25
N ILE A 261 -12.48 -16.50 11.77
CA ILE A 261 -13.87 -16.34 12.21
C ILE A 261 -14.15 -17.08 13.53
N SER A 262 -13.36 -18.11 13.84
CA SER A 262 -13.43 -18.81 15.12
C SER A 262 -12.80 -17.92 16.20
N GLY A 263 -13.65 -17.18 16.93
CA GLY A 263 -13.24 -16.11 17.84
C GLY A 263 -12.17 -16.49 18.88
N PRO A 264 -11.45 -15.48 19.44
CA PRO A 264 -10.36 -15.71 20.38
C PRO A 264 -10.85 -16.45 21.62
N ARG A 265 -10.14 -17.52 21.99
CA ARG A 265 -10.38 -18.24 23.23
C ARG A 265 -10.03 -17.35 24.43
N LYS A 266 -10.88 -17.38 25.46
CA LYS A 266 -10.52 -16.90 26.80
C LYS A 266 -9.30 -17.70 27.25
N ALA A 267 -8.16 -17.03 27.42
CA ALA A 267 -6.99 -17.63 28.04
C ALA A 267 -7.34 -17.95 29.49
N GLU A 268 -7.47 -19.23 29.78
CA GLU A 268 -7.55 -19.74 31.15
C GLU A 268 -6.17 -19.53 31.77
N HIS A 269 -6.10 -18.63 32.77
CA HIS A 269 -4.90 -18.34 33.56
C HIS A 269 -4.33 -19.65 34.11
N HIS A 270 -3.31 -20.19 33.47
CA HIS A 270 -2.44 -21.19 34.08
C HIS A 270 -1.28 -20.45 34.71
N SER A 271 -1.46 -20.03 35.96
CA SER A 271 -0.36 -19.90 36.91
C SER A 271 0.16 -21.31 37.19
N GLY A 272 1.42 -21.60 36.90
CA GLY A 272 1.99 -22.91 37.20
C GLY A 272 3.23 -23.26 36.39
N THR A 273 4.36 -22.78 36.90
CA THR A 273 5.68 -23.43 36.83
C THR A 273 6.48 -23.25 35.54
N GLU A 274 7.42 -22.31 35.62
CA GLU A 274 8.68 -22.35 34.90
C GLU A 274 9.37 -23.72 35.12
N GLU A 275 9.54 -24.50 34.06
CA GLU A 275 10.67 -25.42 33.98
C GLU A 275 11.48 -25.06 32.74
N GLY A 276 12.38 -24.10 32.95
CA GLY A 276 13.51 -23.85 32.08
C GLY A 276 14.50 -25.01 32.18
N ILE A 277 14.84 -25.52 31.00
CA ILE A 277 16.15 -26.03 30.58
C ILE A 277 17.24 -25.93 31.68
N SER A 278 17.40 -26.98 32.49
CA SER A 278 18.63 -27.23 33.24
C SER A 278 18.84 -28.73 33.45
N SER A 279 19.13 -29.44 32.35
CA SER A 279 19.66 -30.82 32.38
C SER A 279 21.10 -30.87 31.88
N ILE A 280 22.02 -30.12 32.50
CA ILE A 280 23.46 -30.41 32.43
C ILE A 280 24.09 -30.13 33.79
N ALA A 281 24.05 -31.12 34.69
CA ALA A 281 25.07 -31.38 35.73
C ALA A 281 24.54 -32.45 36.70
N SER A 282 24.77 -33.72 36.34
CA SER A 282 24.63 -34.86 37.24
C SER A 282 25.74 -34.89 38.29
N LEU A 283 25.43 -34.91 39.59
CA LEU A 283 26.22 -35.55 40.65
C LEU A 283 25.30 -36.08 41.79
N PRO A 284 25.63 -37.20 42.47
CA PRO A 284 24.68 -38.04 43.22
C PRO A 284 24.52 -37.65 44.71
N PRO A 285 23.56 -38.26 45.44
CA PRO A 285 23.10 -37.78 46.75
C PRO A 285 23.86 -38.40 47.94
N GLY A 286 24.11 -37.59 48.97
CA GLY A 286 24.36 -38.06 50.34
C GLY A 286 25.70 -37.65 50.96
N ALA A 287 25.68 -36.60 51.79
CA ALA A 287 26.56 -36.44 52.94
C ALA A 287 25.90 -35.47 53.93
N ALA A 288 25.98 -35.79 55.20
CA ALA A 288 25.06 -35.37 56.25
C ALA A 288 25.55 -34.17 57.08
N ALA A 289 24.57 -33.59 57.79
CA ALA A 289 24.62 -33.19 59.21
C ALA A 289 25.25 -31.85 59.65
N SER A 290 24.67 -31.40 60.78
CA SER A 290 25.06 -30.35 61.75
C SER A 290 24.74 -28.91 61.36
N ASN A 291 23.69 -28.24 61.89
CA ASN A 291 23.37 -27.90 63.29
C ASN A 291 24.30 -26.81 63.85
N GLU A 292 23.88 -25.54 63.76
CA GLU A 292 24.24 -24.55 64.77
C GLU A 292 23.22 -23.39 64.83
N SER A 293 22.64 -23.24 66.01
CA SER A 293 21.69 -22.21 66.41
C SER A 293 22.38 -21.25 67.38
N THR A 294 22.61 -19.99 67.04
CA THR A 294 22.97 -18.90 67.99
C THR A 294 22.87 -17.57 67.24
N SER A 295 21.76 -16.83 67.33
CA SER A 295 21.37 -15.87 68.36
C SER A 295 21.99 -14.47 68.21
N LEU A 296 21.14 -13.46 68.43
CA LEU A 296 21.45 -12.06 68.81
C LEU A 296 22.04 -11.20 67.67
N ASP A 297 21.74 -9.92 67.50
CA ASP A 297 20.89 -8.96 68.19
C ASP A 297 20.73 -7.77 67.21
N ARG A 298 19.73 -6.93 67.48
CA ARG A 298 19.64 -5.48 67.19
C ARG A 298 20.66 -4.81 66.26
N LEU A 299 20.10 -3.98 65.35
CA LEU A 299 20.30 -2.51 65.19
C LEU A 299 19.95 -2.15 63.73
N THR A 300 18.73 -1.69 63.40
CA THR A 300 18.31 -0.27 63.35
C THR A 300 19.41 0.78 63.36
N VAL A 301 19.34 1.70 62.38
CA VAL A 301 19.74 3.13 62.29
C VAL A 301 20.33 3.36 60.88
N GLU A 302 19.51 3.87 59.96
CA GLU A 302 19.63 5.24 59.39
C GLU A 302 21.02 5.58 58.83
N TYR A 303 21.10 5.77 57.52
CA TYR A 303 21.23 7.08 56.88
C TYR A 303 20.59 7.06 55.49
#